data_AF-A0A1G2YN77-F1
#
_entry.id   AF-A0A1G2YN77-F1
#
_cell.length_a   1.000
_cell.length_b   1.000
_cell.length_c   1.000
_cell.angle_alpha   90.00
_cell.angle_beta   90.00
_cell.angle_gamma   90.00
#
_symmetry.space_group_name_H-M   'P 1'
#
loop_
_entity.id
_entity.type
_entity.pdbx_description
1 polymer ?
#
loop_
_entity_poly.entity_id
_entity_poly.type
_entity_poly.pdbx_seq_one_letter_code
_entity_poly.pdbx_strand_id
1 'polypeptide(L)'
;MKKIIGKCIISIFFKNTYKKSHLICNIKPSTFLVSLFTLFFVISTARGQIFTNVFFRDSNTPLQLTSSSSPYYTYEEIMVGTHLKIVVSSDAAERWFSGVDGDGGSLTIEGNYLNFGALSARGPLLGEDWSGSHLPDAGSEPDYPDVILWEMDGIYGFDLYTDSRNVNAGDWFVIDYNAIAVGDCIVNFYDHRVSWDFPIYYLCFSHVPTRDFNNDKIVNFHDFYLFLNHWLETNCLDPYWCEGTDLDRNNLVDIQDLFAFCEFWLERTE
;
A
#
# COMPACT_ATOMS: atom_id res chain seq x y z
N MET A 1 12.09 -18.44 12.84
CA MET A 1 10.65 -18.64 12.53
C MET A 1 9.93 -19.19 13.76
N LYS A 2 9.31 -18.32 14.57
CA LYS A 2 8.46 -18.70 15.71
C LYS A 2 7.03 -18.30 15.37
N LYS A 3 6.13 -19.28 15.30
CA LYS A 3 4.68 -19.09 15.20
C LYS A 3 4.17 -18.46 16.50
N ILE A 4 3.68 -17.24 16.45
CA ILE A 4 2.95 -16.62 17.55
C ILE A 4 1.46 -16.97 17.36
N ILE A 5 0.95 -17.85 18.21
CA ILE A 5 -0.48 -18.16 18.30
C ILE A 5 -1.08 -17.13 19.26
N GLY A 6 -1.79 -16.14 18.71
CA GLY A 6 -2.60 -15.22 19.49
C GLY A 6 -3.84 -15.94 20.03
N LYS A 7 -3.83 -16.31 21.31
CA LYS A 7 -5.05 -16.71 22.03
C LYS A 7 -5.86 -15.46 22.33
N CYS A 8 -7.03 -15.34 21.70
CA CYS A 8 -8.04 -14.37 22.08
C CYS A 8 -8.57 -14.72 23.48
N ILE A 9 -8.21 -13.91 24.49
CA ILE A 9 -8.73 -14.00 25.86
C ILE A 9 -9.84 -12.97 25.97
N ILE A 10 -11.09 -13.39 25.77
CA ILE A 10 -12.26 -12.66 26.23
C ILE A 10 -12.40 -12.96 27.73
N SER A 11 -11.76 -12.15 28.57
CA SER A 11 -12.03 -12.12 30.01
C SER A 11 -13.03 -11.00 30.30
N ILE A 12 -14.32 -11.32 30.25
CA ILE A 12 -15.36 -10.47 30.83
C ILE A 12 -15.35 -10.68 32.34
N PHE A 13 -14.90 -9.65 33.07
CA PHE A 13 -15.01 -9.55 34.51
C PHE A 13 -16.49 -9.33 34.92
N PHE A 14 -17.23 -10.41 35.19
CA PHE A 14 -18.43 -10.31 36.04
C PHE A 14 -17.97 -10.28 37.50
N LYS A 15 -17.79 -9.06 38.03
CA LYS A 15 -17.52 -8.85 39.46
C LYS A 15 -18.82 -9.05 40.23
N ASN A 16 -18.88 -10.16 40.95
CA ASN A 16 -19.89 -10.56 41.92
C ASN A 16 -20.35 -9.40 42.84
N THR A 17 -21.65 -9.10 42.81
CA THR A 17 -22.42 -8.66 43.99
C THR A 17 -23.56 -9.65 44.21
N TYR A 18 -23.23 -10.77 44.84
CA TYR A 18 -24.19 -11.74 45.34
C TYR A 18 -24.90 -11.17 46.57
N LYS A 19 -26.02 -10.48 46.36
CA LYS A 19 -26.99 -10.21 47.43
C LYS A 19 -27.99 -11.37 47.43
N LYS A 20 -27.93 -12.16 48.49
CA LYS A 20 -28.74 -13.37 48.73
C LYS A 20 -30.22 -13.00 48.90
N SER A 21 -30.97 -12.92 47.80
CA SER A 21 -32.43 -12.91 47.80
C SER A 21 -32.94 -14.31 47.48
N HIS A 22 -33.53 -14.96 48.48
CA HIS A 22 -34.36 -16.15 48.29
C HIS A 22 -35.62 -15.74 47.52
N LEU A 23 -35.56 -15.76 46.19
CA LEU A 23 -36.74 -15.81 45.34
C LEU A 23 -36.78 -17.18 44.67
N ILE A 24 -37.64 -18.05 45.22
CA ILE A 24 -38.05 -19.30 44.59
C ILE A 24 -38.91 -18.90 43.38
N CYS A 25 -38.27 -18.73 42.23
CA CYS A 25 -38.95 -18.51 40.97
C CYS A 25 -39.08 -19.86 40.26
N ASN A 26 -40.31 -20.37 40.16
CA ASN A 26 -40.66 -21.55 39.36
C ASN A 26 -40.49 -21.22 37.86
N ILE A 27 -39.25 -21.28 37.37
CA ILE A 27 -38.97 -21.15 35.94
C ILE A 27 -39.29 -22.52 35.30
N LYS A 28 -40.29 -22.52 34.41
CA LYS A 28 -40.65 -23.72 33.64
C LYS A 28 -39.46 -24.12 32.74
N PRO A 29 -39.09 -25.41 32.66
CA PRO A 29 -37.95 -25.87 31.84
C PRO A 29 -38.12 -25.62 30.33
N SER A 30 -39.30 -25.19 29.87
CA SER A 30 -39.56 -24.87 28.47
C SER A 30 -39.05 -23.49 28.02
N THR A 31 -38.67 -22.58 28.92
CA THR A 31 -38.15 -21.24 28.55
C THR A 31 -36.62 -21.13 28.55
N PHE A 32 -35.91 -22.10 29.11
CA PHE A 32 -34.43 -22.11 29.11
C PHE A 32 -33.84 -22.61 27.77
N LEU A 33 -34.58 -23.45 27.05
CA LEU A 33 -34.18 -23.97 25.74
C LEU A 33 -34.31 -22.93 24.61
N VAL A 34 -35.23 -21.95 24.76
CA VAL A 34 -35.40 -20.87 23.78
C VAL A 34 -34.30 -19.81 23.90
N SER A 35 -33.80 -19.55 25.11
CA SER A 35 -32.72 -18.57 25.31
C SER A 35 -31.33 -19.08 24.90
N LEU A 36 -31.15 -20.40 24.79
CA LEU A 36 -29.90 -21.00 24.29
C LEU A 36 -29.84 -21.05 22.75
N PHE A 37 -31.00 -21.01 22.08
CA PHE A 37 -31.10 -20.97 20.62
C PHE A 37 -30.92 -19.57 20.03
N THR A 38 -31.22 -18.50 20.77
CA THR A 38 -30.94 -17.12 20.34
C THR A 38 -29.46 -16.71 20.47
N LEU A 39 -28.63 -17.53 21.12
CA LEU A 39 -27.18 -17.26 21.25
C LEU A 39 -26.36 -17.78 20.06
N PHE A 40 -26.97 -18.47 19.08
CA PHE A 40 -26.26 -19.25 18.06
C PHE A 40 -26.30 -18.70 16.61
N PHE A 41 -26.75 -17.46 16.40
CA PHE A 41 -26.73 -16.85 15.07
C PHE A 41 -26.14 -15.43 15.06
N VAL A 42 -25.09 -15.19 15.84
CA VAL A 42 -24.09 -14.21 15.40
C VAL A 42 -23.23 -14.94 14.36
N ILE A 43 -23.77 -15.14 13.15
CA ILE A 43 -22.94 -15.48 12.00
C ILE A 43 -22.08 -14.24 11.80
N SER A 44 -20.88 -14.26 12.37
CA SER A 44 -19.82 -13.35 11.94
C SER A 44 -19.54 -13.75 10.50
N THR A 45 -20.15 -13.03 9.56
CA THR A 45 -19.70 -13.05 8.17
C THR A 45 -18.30 -12.43 8.22
N ALA A 46 -17.28 -13.27 8.23
CA ALA A 46 -15.91 -12.82 8.08
C ALA A 46 -15.84 -12.16 6.70
N ARG A 47 -15.80 -10.83 6.70
CA ARG A 47 -15.65 -10.05 5.46
C ARG A 47 -14.24 -10.25 4.94
N GLY A 48 -14.10 -10.31 3.62
CA GLY A 48 -12.78 -10.32 2.99
C GLY A 48 -11.94 -9.13 3.41
N GLN A 49 -10.71 -9.40 3.82
CA GLN A 49 -9.70 -8.38 4.03
C GLN A 49 -9.13 -7.96 2.68
N ILE A 50 -9.12 -6.65 2.46
CA ILE A 50 -8.48 -6.04 1.30
C ILE A 50 -7.15 -5.46 1.76
N PHE A 51 -6.10 -5.72 1.01
CA PHE A 51 -4.73 -5.33 1.35
C PHE A 51 -3.94 -4.98 0.09
N THR A 52 -2.79 -4.35 0.29
CA THR A 52 -1.87 -3.98 -0.79
C THR A 52 -0.57 -4.75 -0.67
N ASN A 53 0.02 -5.05 -1.82
CA ASN A 53 1.38 -5.56 -1.94
C ASN A 53 2.15 -4.68 -2.91
N VAL A 54 3.39 -4.35 -2.56
CA VAL A 54 4.25 -3.51 -3.41
C VAL A 54 5.37 -4.38 -3.98
N PHE A 55 5.56 -4.27 -5.29
CA PHE A 55 6.56 -5.02 -6.04
C PHE A 55 7.40 -4.07 -6.88
N PHE A 56 8.62 -4.48 -7.20
CA PHE A 56 9.33 -3.92 -8.33
C PHE A 56 8.56 -4.20 -9.64
N ARG A 57 8.85 -3.41 -10.67
CA ARG A 57 8.18 -3.48 -11.97
C ARG A 57 8.24 -4.87 -12.63
N ASP A 58 9.28 -5.66 -12.33
CA ASP A 58 9.44 -7.05 -12.76
C ASP A 58 8.29 -8.00 -12.35
N SER A 59 7.37 -7.50 -11.52
CA SER A 59 6.14 -8.12 -11.07
C SER A 59 6.29 -9.34 -10.17
N ASN A 60 7.51 -9.73 -9.83
CA ASN A 60 7.80 -10.94 -9.06
C ASN A 60 8.62 -10.68 -7.80
N THR A 61 9.28 -9.52 -7.68
CA THR A 61 10.12 -9.17 -6.54
C THR A 61 9.37 -8.23 -5.61
N PRO A 62 8.91 -8.68 -4.42
CA PRO A 62 8.28 -7.81 -3.44
C PRO A 62 9.29 -6.80 -2.88
N LEU A 63 8.86 -5.55 -2.73
CA LEU A 63 9.64 -4.53 -2.03
C LEU A 63 9.62 -4.82 -0.52
N GLN A 64 10.78 -4.77 0.14
CA GLN A 64 10.85 -5.17 1.54
C GLN A 64 10.23 -4.10 2.45
N LEU A 65 9.45 -4.56 3.44
CA LEU A 65 8.96 -3.71 4.53
C LEU A 65 10.07 -3.57 5.59
N THR A 66 10.43 -2.33 5.90
CA THR A 66 11.35 -2.01 7.00
C THR A 66 10.60 -1.89 8.33
N SER A 67 9.34 -1.42 8.29
CA SER A 67 8.47 -1.39 9.46
C SER A 67 6.98 -1.51 9.10
N SER A 68 6.21 -2.14 9.98
CA SER A 68 4.76 -2.28 9.85
C SER A 68 4.08 -1.88 11.16
N SER A 69 3.87 -0.57 11.34
CA SER A 69 3.19 -0.02 12.51
C SER A 69 1.92 0.68 12.08
N SER A 70 0.80 -0.05 12.08
CA SER A 70 -0.52 0.47 11.70
C SER A 70 -0.76 1.86 12.31
N PRO A 71 -1.11 2.88 11.50
CA PRO A 71 -1.53 2.78 10.10
C PRO A 71 -0.41 2.91 9.04
N TYR A 72 0.87 2.88 9.42
CA TYR A 72 1.99 3.10 8.49
C TYR A 72 2.71 1.80 8.11
N TYR A 73 2.91 1.60 6.82
CA TYR A 73 3.73 0.55 6.22
C TYR A 73 4.91 1.20 5.50
N THR A 74 6.09 1.13 6.10
CA THR A 74 7.30 1.77 5.57
C THR A 74 8.12 0.72 4.83
N TYR A 75 8.48 1.06 3.60
CA TYR A 75 9.32 0.22 2.75
C TYR A 75 10.80 0.60 2.90
N GLU A 76 11.68 -0.19 2.29
CA GLU A 76 13.08 0.18 2.11
C GLU A 76 13.21 1.45 1.23
N GLU A 77 14.37 2.09 1.34
CA GLU A 77 14.69 3.25 0.50
C GLU A 77 14.74 2.83 -0.97
N ILE A 78 14.26 3.70 -1.86
CA ILE A 78 14.30 3.49 -3.30
C ILE A 78 14.93 4.70 -3.97
N MET A 79 15.63 4.49 -5.08
CA MET A 79 16.19 5.58 -5.85
C MET A 79 15.09 6.36 -6.60
N VAL A 80 15.27 7.66 -6.77
CA VAL A 80 14.50 8.44 -7.76
C VAL A 80 14.61 7.78 -9.13
N GLY A 81 13.49 7.70 -9.84
CA GLY A 81 13.33 6.99 -11.09
C GLY A 81 12.78 5.57 -10.92
N THR A 82 12.87 4.98 -9.73
CA THR A 82 12.35 3.62 -9.48
C THR A 82 10.86 3.54 -9.77
N HIS A 83 10.48 2.60 -10.65
CA HIS A 83 9.09 2.24 -10.84
C HIS A 83 8.69 1.01 -10.02
N LEU A 84 7.59 1.15 -9.31
CA LEU A 84 6.98 0.10 -8.51
C LEU A 84 5.58 -0.23 -9.05
N LYS A 85 5.07 -1.36 -8.59
CA LYS A 85 3.72 -1.84 -8.83
C LYS A 85 3.04 -2.02 -7.48
N ILE A 86 1.92 -1.34 -7.27
CA ILE A 86 1.04 -1.54 -6.12
C ILE A 86 -0.11 -2.42 -6.58
N VAL A 87 -0.21 -3.62 -5.99
CA VAL A 87 -1.28 -4.57 -6.25
C VAL A 87 -2.27 -4.53 -5.10
N VAL A 88 -3.55 -4.32 -5.41
CA VAL A 88 -4.63 -4.40 -4.43
C VAL A 88 -5.26 -5.78 -4.54
N SER A 89 -5.32 -6.51 -3.44
CA SER A 89 -5.77 -7.89 -3.37
C SER A 89 -6.83 -8.08 -2.29
N SER A 90 -7.62 -9.14 -2.41
CA SER A 90 -8.59 -9.57 -1.40
C SER A 90 -8.46 -11.06 -1.13
N ASP A 91 -8.63 -11.45 0.13
CA ASP A 91 -8.66 -12.85 0.54
C ASP A 91 -10.06 -13.51 0.43
N ALA A 92 -11.08 -12.76 -0.02
CA ALA A 92 -12.42 -13.29 -0.25
C ALA A 92 -12.99 -12.94 -1.63
N ALA A 93 -13.82 -13.85 -2.14
CA ALA A 93 -14.66 -13.69 -3.32
C ALA A 93 -15.91 -12.84 -3.01
N GLU A 94 -15.69 -11.65 -2.45
CA GLU A 94 -16.74 -10.70 -2.09
C GLU A 94 -16.53 -9.40 -2.85
N ARG A 95 -17.61 -8.72 -3.21
CA ARG A 95 -17.51 -7.40 -3.83
C ARG A 95 -16.92 -6.41 -2.83
N TRP A 96 -15.99 -5.60 -3.32
CA TRP A 96 -15.61 -4.33 -2.73
C TRP A 96 -16.67 -3.29 -3.05
N PHE A 97 -17.81 -3.41 -2.37
CA PHE A 97 -18.99 -2.60 -2.64
C PHE A 97 -19.76 -2.41 -1.33
N SER A 98 -19.97 -1.17 -0.89
CA SER A 98 -20.68 -0.90 0.37
C SER A 98 -22.21 -0.85 0.23
N GLY A 99 -22.76 -0.64 -0.99
CA GLY A 99 -24.20 -0.45 -1.16
C GLY A 99 -24.56 0.49 -2.31
N VAL A 100 -25.58 1.34 -2.09
CA VAL A 100 -26.35 2.03 -3.15
C VAL A 100 -25.50 2.92 -4.08
N ASP A 101 -24.33 3.37 -3.62
CA ASP A 101 -23.51 4.36 -4.32
C ASP A 101 -22.21 3.79 -4.94
N GLY A 102 -21.98 2.47 -4.92
CA GLY A 102 -20.83 1.91 -5.63
C GLY A 102 -19.53 1.79 -4.85
N ASP A 103 -19.54 1.90 -3.52
CA ASP A 103 -18.29 2.22 -2.80
C ASP A 103 -17.26 1.07 -2.79
N GLY A 104 -16.19 1.24 -3.57
CA GLY A 104 -14.97 0.43 -3.55
C GLY A 104 -13.90 1.02 -2.61
N GLY A 105 -12.73 1.31 -3.14
CA GLY A 105 -11.73 2.09 -2.42
C GLY A 105 -10.71 2.72 -3.36
N SER A 106 -9.67 3.33 -2.81
CA SER A 106 -8.83 4.22 -3.62
C SER A 106 -7.37 4.18 -3.20
N LEU A 107 -6.49 4.50 -4.14
CA LEU A 107 -5.09 4.81 -3.91
C LEU A 107 -4.82 6.25 -4.31
N THR A 108 -4.39 7.10 -3.38
CA THR A 108 -4.13 8.53 -3.64
C THR A 108 -2.77 8.99 -3.13
N ILE A 109 -2.23 10.04 -3.74
CA ILE A 109 -1.15 10.87 -3.20
C ILE A 109 -1.75 12.26 -2.97
N GLU A 110 -1.40 12.90 -1.85
CA GLU A 110 -2.01 14.15 -1.43
C GLU A 110 -1.00 15.25 -1.10
N GLY A 111 -1.43 16.50 -1.30
CA GLY A 111 -0.71 17.71 -0.93
C GLY A 111 0.70 17.75 -1.52
N ASN A 112 1.68 18.01 -0.66
CA ASN A 112 3.07 18.16 -1.08
C ASN A 112 3.71 16.83 -1.53
N TYR A 113 3.10 15.68 -1.21
CA TYR A 113 3.62 14.37 -1.61
C TYR A 113 3.57 14.15 -3.13
N LEU A 114 2.71 14.91 -3.83
CA LEU A 114 2.61 14.92 -5.28
C LEU A 114 3.89 15.39 -5.98
N ASN A 115 4.79 16.08 -5.27
CA ASN A 115 6.08 16.48 -5.83
C ASN A 115 7.12 15.34 -5.81
N PHE A 116 6.89 14.27 -5.04
CA PHE A 116 7.87 13.22 -4.81
C PHE A 116 7.55 11.91 -5.51
N GLY A 117 6.27 11.62 -5.77
CA GLY A 117 5.87 10.41 -6.50
C GLY A 117 4.61 10.61 -7.33
N ALA A 118 4.39 9.70 -8.28
CA ALA A 118 3.18 9.67 -9.09
C ALA A 118 2.62 8.25 -9.19
N LEU A 119 1.29 8.19 -9.26
CA LEU A 119 0.54 6.98 -9.60
C LEU A 119 0.18 6.99 -11.08
N SER A 120 0.09 5.83 -11.70
CA SER A 120 -0.48 5.69 -13.04
C SER A 120 -1.22 4.38 -13.21
N ALA A 121 -2.29 4.42 -14.00
CA ALA A 121 -3.03 3.25 -14.41
C ALA A 121 -2.52 2.73 -15.77
N ARG A 122 -2.84 1.48 -16.09
CA ARG A 122 -2.35 0.74 -17.25
C ARG A 122 -3.43 0.60 -18.32
N GLY A 123 -2.97 0.42 -19.56
CA GLY A 123 -3.83 0.17 -20.71
C GLY A 123 -4.50 1.45 -21.26
N PRO A 124 -5.38 1.32 -22.26
CA PRO A 124 -6.14 2.44 -22.79
C PRO A 124 -7.26 2.82 -21.82
N LEU A 125 -7.51 4.13 -21.71
CA LEU A 125 -8.72 4.65 -21.08
C LEU A 125 -9.93 4.37 -22.00
N LEU A 126 -10.86 3.53 -21.54
CA LEU A 126 -12.09 3.16 -22.25
C LEU A 126 -13.29 3.77 -21.52
N GLY A 127 -13.67 4.98 -21.93
CA GLY A 127 -14.63 5.76 -21.15
C GLY A 127 -13.94 6.37 -19.93
N GLU A 128 -14.29 5.92 -18.74
CA GLU A 128 -13.68 6.34 -17.47
C GLU A 128 -12.76 5.28 -16.86
N ASP A 129 -12.75 4.07 -17.43
CA ASP A 129 -12.00 2.92 -16.90
C ASP A 129 -10.65 2.72 -17.60
N TRP A 130 -9.62 2.49 -16.77
CA TRP A 130 -8.30 2.02 -17.20
C TRP A 130 -8.24 0.49 -17.22
N SER A 131 -8.77 -0.09 -18.29
CA SER A 131 -8.93 -1.56 -18.42
C SER A 131 -7.67 -2.42 -18.28
N GLY A 132 -6.46 -1.84 -18.38
CA GLY A 132 -5.21 -2.55 -18.13
C GLY A 132 -4.83 -2.65 -16.65
N SER A 133 -5.55 -1.94 -15.78
CA SER A 133 -5.29 -1.88 -14.34
C SER A 133 -6.20 -2.76 -13.48
N HIS A 134 -7.24 -3.36 -14.04
CA HIS A 134 -8.00 -4.41 -13.35
C HIS A 134 -7.55 -5.81 -13.78
N LEU A 135 -7.45 -6.72 -12.84
CA LEU A 135 -6.97 -8.09 -13.01
C LEU A 135 -8.16 -9.08 -13.03
N PRO A 136 -7.99 -10.30 -13.57
CA PRO A 136 -9.12 -11.23 -13.74
C PRO A 136 -9.91 -11.56 -12.48
N ASP A 137 -9.29 -11.52 -11.30
CA ASP A 137 -9.98 -11.83 -10.04
C ASP A 137 -10.87 -10.68 -9.54
N ALA A 138 -10.70 -9.45 -10.05
CA ALA A 138 -11.60 -8.33 -9.78
C ALA A 138 -12.99 -8.51 -10.39
N GLY A 139 -13.14 -9.45 -11.34
CA GLY A 139 -14.39 -9.76 -11.99
C GLY A 139 -14.36 -9.70 -13.51
N SER A 140 -15.54 -9.81 -14.11
CA SER A 140 -15.72 -9.86 -15.56
C SER A 140 -17.11 -9.36 -15.94
N GLU A 141 -17.33 -9.14 -17.23
CA GLU A 141 -18.63 -8.80 -17.85
C GLU A 141 -19.86 -9.49 -17.23
N PRO A 142 -21.02 -8.80 -17.18
CA PRO A 142 -21.28 -7.43 -17.68
C PRO A 142 -21.03 -6.31 -16.66
N ASP A 143 -20.85 -6.68 -15.38
CA ASP A 143 -20.59 -5.76 -14.28
C ASP A 143 -19.04 -5.67 -14.16
N TYR A 144 -18.40 -4.74 -14.87
CA TYR A 144 -16.93 -4.69 -14.94
C TYR A 144 -16.31 -4.19 -13.63
N PRO A 145 -15.10 -4.64 -13.28
CA PRO A 145 -14.27 -3.87 -12.38
C PRO A 145 -13.83 -2.58 -13.07
N ASP A 146 -13.86 -1.45 -12.36
CA ASP A 146 -13.50 -0.15 -12.91
C ASP A 146 -12.31 0.44 -12.13
N VAL A 147 -11.38 1.05 -12.86
CA VAL A 147 -10.30 1.88 -12.34
C VAL A 147 -10.49 3.28 -12.87
N ILE A 148 -10.96 4.19 -12.02
CA ILE A 148 -11.37 5.55 -12.42
C ILE A 148 -10.38 6.56 -11.84
N LEU A 149 -10.00 7.57 -12.62
CA LEU A 149 -9.12 8.63 -12.15
C LEU A 149 -9.83 9.47 -11.07
N TRP A 150 -9.20 9.62 -9.91
CA TRP A 150 -9.61 10.57 -8.87
C TRP A 150 -8.64 11.73 -8.83
N GLU A 151 -9.07 12.88 -9.37
CA GLU A 151 -8.30 14.11 -9.39
C GLU A 151 -9.10 15.27 -8.80
N MET A 152 -8.55 15.90 -7.76
CA MET A 152 -9.07 17.12 -7.14
C MET A 152 -7.90 18.02 -6.72
N ASP A 153 -8.18 19.26 -6.31
CA ASP A 153 -7.12 20.16 -5.84
C ASP A 153 -6.35 19.55 -4.66
N GLY A 154 -5.07 19.29 -4.87
CA GLY A 154 -4.19 18.65 -3.90
C GLY A 154 -4.36 17.13 -3.72
N ILE A 155 -5.14 16.44 -4.55
CA ILE A 155 -5.32 14.97 -4.51
C ILE A 155 -5.22 14.39 -5.92
N TYR A 156 -4.39 13.37 -6.08
CA TYR A 156 -4.29 12.61 -7.33
C TYR A 156 -4.23 11.11 -7.04
N GLY A 157 -5.05 10.33 -7.71
CA GLY A 157 -5.13 8.90 -7.46
C GLY A 157 -6.13 8.17 -8.36
N PHE A 158 -6.52 6.99 -7.92
CA PHE A 158 -7.47 6.15 -8.64
C PHE A 158 -8.48 5.53 -7.67
N ASP A 159 -9.74 5.61 -8.02
CA ASP A 159 -10.83 4.82 -7.43
C ASP A 159 -10.88 3.43 -8.08
N LEU A 160 -11.16 2.42 -7.27
CA LEU A 160 -11.04 1.01 -7.59
C LEU A 160 -12.34 0.28 -7.20
N TYR A 161 -13.05 -0.24 -8.19
CA TYR A 161 -14.39 -0.81 -8.00
C TYR A 161 -14.47 -2.25 -8.48
N THR A 162 -15.08 -3.14 -7.67
CA THR A 162 -15.38 -4.52 -8.08
C THR A 162 -16.89 -4.74 -8.13
N ASP A 163 -17.55 -4.03 -9.04
CA ASP A 163 -19.01 -4.08 -9.20
C ASP A 163 -19.51 -5.44 -9.73
N SER A 164 -18.58 -6.26 -10.23
CA SER A 164 -18.79 -7.61 -10.71
C SER A 164 -19.50 -8.54 -9.73
N ARG A 165 -20.36 -9.42 -10.26
CA ARG A 165 -20.93 -10.54 -9.49
C ARG A 165 -19.95 -11.69 -9.30
N ASN A 166 -18.91 -11.74 -10.12
CA ASN A 166 -18.00 -12.88 -10.28
C ASN A 166 -16.59 -12.51 -9.78
N VAL A 167 -16.50 -11.84 -8.63
CA VAL A 167 -15.23 -11.51 -7.98
C VAL A 167 -14.66 -12.76 -7.34
N ASN A 168 -13.36 -13.00 -7.49
CA ASN A 168 -12.64 -14.10 -6.84
C ASN A 168 -11.70 -13.53 -5.77
N ALA A 169 -11.29 -14.36 -4.81
CA ALA A 169 -10.15 -14.02 -3.96
C ALA A 169 -8.87 -14.02 -4.82
N GLY A 170 -8.01 -13.03 -4.65
CA GLY A 170 -6.81 -12.85 -5.46
C GLY A 170 -6.42 -11.40 -5.63
N ASP A 171 -5.68 -11.13 -6.70
CA ASP A 171 -5.24 -9.79 -7.06
C ASP A 171 -6.30 -9.11 -7.92
N TRP A 172 -6.79 -7.96 -7.48
CA TRP A 172 -7.88 -7.25 -8.16
C TRP A 172 -7.38 -6.12 -9.02
N PHE A 173 -6.49 -5.29 -8.51
CA PHE A 173 -6.04 -4.10 -9.22
C PHE A 173 -4.55 -3.97 -9.21
N VAL A 174 -4.04 -3.27 -10.21
CA VAL A 174 -2.66 -2.89 -10.33
C VAL A 174 -2.54 -1.42 -10.70
N ILE A 175 -1.85 -0.66 -9.84
CA ILE A 175 -1.50 0.74 -10.07
C ILE A 175 0.02 0.83 -10.07
N ASP A 176 0.58 1.47 -11.08
CA ASP A 176 2.01 1.75 -11.15
C ASP A 176 2.33 2.97 -10.29
N TYR A 177 3.52 2.95 -9.69
CA TYR A 177 4.06 4.04 -8.89
C TYR A 177 5.44 4.42 -9.42
N ASN A 178 5.76 5.71 -9.42
CA ASN A 178 7.06 6.22 -9.83
C ASN A 178 7.62 7.20 -8.79
N ALA A 179 8.87 7.00 -8.37
CA ALA A 179 9.62 7.94 -7.54
C ALA A 179 10.15 9.10 -8.39
N ILE A 180 9.62 10.32 -8.22
CA ILE A 180 9.89 11.48 -9.07
C ILE A 180 11.04 12.35 -8.52
N ALA A 181 11.08 12.54 -7.20
CA ALA A 181 12.05 13.42 -6.56
C ALA A 181 12.48 12.88 -5.20
N VAL A 182 13.67 13.33 -4.76
CA VAL A 182 14.26 12.98 -3.46
C VAL A 182 13.38 13.51 -2.34
N GLY A 183 13.08 12.67 -1.35
CA GLY A 183 12.21 12.99 -0.23
C GLY A 183 11.24 11.86 0.08
N ASP A 184 10.36 12.10 1.04
CA ASP A 184 9.36 11.11 1.43
C ASP A 184 8.08 11.26 0.62
N CYS A 185 7.48 10.14 0.22
CA CYS A 185 6.20 10.09 -0.45
C CYS A 185 5.25 9.13 0.28
N ILE A 186 3.98 9.53 0.39
CA ILE A 186 2.95 8.72 1.01
C ILE A 186 1.85 8.45 -0.02
N VAL A 187 1.53 7.16 -0.19
CA VAL A 187 0.32 6.71 -0.90
C VAL A 187 -0.70 6.28 0.14
N ASN A 188 -1.87 6.93 0.11
CA ASN A 188 -3.00 6.66 0.97
C ASN A 188 -3.83 5.51 0.39
N PHE A 189 -4.21 4.55 1.23
CA PHE A 189 -5.14 3.49 0.85
C PHE A 189 -6.48 3.67 1.57
N TYR A 190 -7.56 3.79 0.81
CA TYR A 190 -8.92 3.92 1.32
C TYR A 190 -9.71 2.63 1.10
N ASP A 191 -10.57 2.30 2.07
CA ASP A 191 -11.65 1.32 1.91
C ASP A 191 -12.94 2.07 2.25
N HIS A 192 -13.73 2.42 1.22
CA HIS A 192 -14.84 3.35 1.37
C HIS A 192 -16.02 2.71 2.11
N ARG A 193 -15.99 1.38 2.30
CA ARG A 193 -16.88 0.66 3.21
C ARG A 193 -16.63 0.99 4.67
N VAL A 194 -15.43 1.48 4.99
CA VAL A 194 -14.99 1.84 6.35
C VAL A 194 -14.99 3.35 6.52
N SER A 195 -14.35 4.10 5.62
CA SER A 195 -14.33 5.56 5.65
C SER A 195 -14.06 6.14 4.26
N TRP A 196 -14.80 7.20 3.94
CA TRP A 196 -14.58 8.05 2.77
C TRP A 196 -13.60 9.19 3.05
N ASP A 197 -13.52 9.63 4.30
CA ASP A 197 -12.76 10.83 4.69
C ASP A 197 -11.32 10.50 5.11
N PHE A 198 -11.07 9.26 5.54
CA PHE A 198 -9.80 8.87 6.12
C PHE A 198 -9.24 7.58 5.49
N PRO A 199 -7.96 7.56 5.12
CA PRO A 199 -7.32 6.33 4.66
C PRO A 199 -7.22 5.33 5.81
N ILE A 200 -7.28 4.06 5.47
CA ILE A 200 -7.16 2.94 6.42
C ILE A 200 -5.71 2.77 6.83
N TYR A 201 -4.80 2.93 5.88
CA TYR A 201 -3.37 2.92 6.11
C TYR A 201 -2.60 3.64 5.00
N TYR A 202 -1.31 3.81 5.23
CA TYR A 202 -0.37 4.57 4.43
C TYR A 202 0.76 3.66 3.95
N LEU A 203 1.09 3.73 2.66
CA LEU A 203 2.32 3.18 2.09
C LEU A 203 3.36 4.31 2.06
N CYS A 204 4.46 4.13 2.79
CA CYS A 204 5.48 5.17 2.93
C CYS A 204 6.75 4.76 2.18
N PHE A 205 7.16 5.62 1.25
CA PHE A 205 8.37 5.49 0.45
C PHE A 205 9.34 6.62 0.81
N SER A 206 10.62 6.31 0.94
CA SER A 206 11.68 7.31 1.06
C SER A 206 12.57 7.24 -0.16
N HIS A 207 12.68 8.37 -0.87
CA HIS A 207 13.39 8.45 -2.14
C HIS A 207 14.77 9.07 -1.93
N VAL A 208 15.79 8.34 -2.34
CA VAL A 208 17.18 8.81 -2.35
C VAL A 208 17.61 9.21 -3.76
N PRO A 209 18.68 10.02 -3.92
CA PRO A 209 19.18 10.37 -5.25
C PRO A 209 19.49 9.12 -6.10
N THR A 210 19.32 9.19 -7.41
CA THR A 210 19.70 8.07 -8.28
C THR A 210 21.21 7.83 -8.28
N ARG A 211 21.63 6.57 -8.42
CA ARG A 211 23.02 6.14 -8.65
C ARG A 211 23.26 5.73 -10.10
N ASP A 212 22.19 5.77 -10.91
CA ASP A 212 22.20 5.58 -12.35
C ASP A 212 22.52 6.94 -13.01
N PHE A 213 23.81 7.22 -13.17
CA PHE A 213 24.32 8.50 -13.64
C PHE A 213 24.29 8.60 -15.17
N ASN A 214 24.22 7.47 -15.88
CA ASN A 214 24.08 7.46 -17.34
C ASN A 214 22.62 7.30 -17.82
N ASN A 215 21.68 7.13 -16.89
CA ASN A 215 20.25 6.95 -17.14
C ASN A 215 19.95 5.70 -18.01
N ASP A 216 20.73 4.62 -17.84
CA ASP A 216 20.55 3.33 -18.51
C ASP A 216 19.66 2.35 -17.72
N LYS A 217 19.18 2.79 -16.56
CA LYS A 217 18.30 2.10 -15.62
C LYS A 217 18.96 1.01 -14.78
N ILE A 218 20.29 0.93 -14.78
CA ILE A 218 21.05 -0.12 -14.08
C ILE A 218 22.29 0.49 -13.44
N VAL A 219 22.38 0.47 -12.12
CA VAL A 219 23.58 0.95 -11.42
C VAL A 219 24.72 -0.05 -11.60
N ASN A 220 25.72 0.29 -12.41
CA ASN A 220 26.78 -0.63 -12.80
C ASN A 220 28.15 0.06 -12.93
N PHE A 221 29.15 -0.66 -13.48
CA PHE A 221 30.51 -0.14 -13.63
C PHE A 221 30.61 1.12 -14.46
N HIS A 222 29.66 1.37 -15.36
CA HIS A 222 29.62 2.61 -16.11
C HIS A 222 29.27 3.80 -15.20
N ASP A 223 28.30 3.65 -14.31
CA ASP A 223 27.96 4.69 -13.32
C ASP A 223 29.11 4.91 -12.35
N PHE A 224 29.77 3.85 -11.90
CA PHE A 224 30.95 3.99 -11.06
C PHE A 224 32.08 4.76 -11.79
N TYR A 225 32.25 4.54 -13.09
CA TYR A 225 33.21 5.32 -13.88
C TYR A 225 32.82 6.81 -13.94
N LEU A 226 31.53 7.13 -14.09
CA LEU A 226 31.04 8.50 -14.04
C LEU A 226 31.26 9.14 -12.66
N PHE A 227 30.95 8.40 -11.60
CA PHE A 227 31.24 8.80 -10.21
C PHE A 227 32.71 9.16 -10.00
N LEU A 228 33.64 8.33 -10.52
CA LEU A 228 35.08 8.57 -10.38
C LEU A 228 35.58 9.84 -11.09
N ASN A 229 34.86 10.35 -12.09
CA ASN A 229 35.23 11.62 -12.74
C ASN A 229 35.05 12.82 -11.80
N HIS A 230 34.23 12.66 -10.77
CA HIS A 230 33.94 13.67 -9.75
C HIS A 230 34.61 13.35 -8.40
N TRP A 231 35.44 12.31 -8.31
CA TRP A 231 36.04 11.88 -7.05
C TRP A 231 36.88 12.98 -6.38
N LEU A 232 36.59 13.29 -5.12
CA LEU A 232 37.18 14.39 -4.34
C LEU A 232 36.92 15.78 -4.92
N GLU A 233 35.93 15.92 -5.81
CA GLU A 233 35.46 17.21 -6.26
C GLU A 233 34.81 17.97 -5.10
N THR A 234 35.09 19.27 -5.01
CA THR A 234 34.62 20.14 -3.92
C THR A 234 33.83 21.30 -4.49
N ASN A 235 33.05 21.96 -3.64
CA ASN A 235 32.11 23.01 -4.06
C ASN A 235 31.02 22.47 -4.99
N CYS A 236 30.60 21.23 -4.75
CA CYS A 236 29.40 20.67 -5.34
C CYS A 236 28.21 21.44 -4.80
N LEU A 237 27.64 22.33 -5.61
CA LEU A 237 26.53 23.19 -5.20
C LEU A 237 25.27 22.89 -6.02
N ASP A 238 24.13 23.31 -5.49
CA ASP A 238 22.87 23.33 -6.19
C ASP A 238 22.98 24.07 -7.55
N PRO A 239 22.31 23.60 -8.62
CA PRO A 239 21.36 22.48 -8.64
C PRO A 239 21.98 21.12 -8.98
N TYR A 240 23.26 21.08 -9.31
CA TYR A 240 23.84 19.91 -9.97
C TYR A 240 24.60 18.98 -9.01
N TRP A 241 25.07 19.44 -7.86
CA TRP A 241 25.71 18.57 -6.85
C TRP A 241 26.79 17.65 -7.47
N CYS A 242 27.68 18.26 -8.28
CA CYS A 242 28.67 17.54 -9.10
C CYS A 242 28.06 16.45 -9.98
N GLU A 243 27.12 16.86 -10.84
CA GLU A 243 26.34 15.97 -11.72
C GLU A 243 25.59 14.85 -10.95
N GLY A 244 25.23 15.12 -9.70
CA GLY A 244 24.49 14.23 -8.81
C GLY A 244 25.36 13.23 -8.06
N THR A 245 26.69 13.34 -8.13
CA THR A 245 27.62 12.39 -7.48
C THR A 245 27.92 12.73 -6.01
N ASP A 246 27.62 13.95 -5.56
CA ASP A 246 27.52 14.31 -4.15
C ASP A 246 26.12 13.92 -3.63
N LEU A 247 26.02 12.68 -3.15
CA LEU A 247 24.78 11.97 -2.83
C LEU A 247 24.24 12.36 -1.47
N ASP A 248 25.10 12.73 -0.52
CA ASP A 248 24.68 13.25 0.80
C ASP A 248 24.55 14.79 0.84
N ARG A 249 24.92 15.46 -0.25
CA ARG A 249 24.83 16.92 -0.47
C ARG A 249 25.67 17.73 0.52
N ASN A 250 26.84 17.21 0.89
CA ASN A 250 27.77 17.88 1.81
C ASN A 250 28.74 18.85 1.12
N ASN A 251 28.61 19.04 -0.20
CA ASN A 251 29.44 19.86 -1.11
C ASN A 251 30.81 19.25 -1.49
N LEU A 252 31.00 17.96 -1.25
CA LEU A 252 32.22 17.21 -1.54
C LEU A 252 31.83 15.77 -1.96
N VAL A 253 32.43 15.27 -3.04
CA VAL A 253 32.30 13.86 -3.42
C VAL A 253 33.39 13.04 -2.73
N ASP A 254 33.03 12.22 -1.75
CA ASP A 254 33.99 11.46 -0.96
C ASP A 254 33.55 10.00 -0.65
N ILE A 255 34.15 9.43 0.39
CA ILE A 255 33.93 8.05 0.79
C ILE A 255 32.50 7.80 1.30
N GLN A 256 31.81 8.83 1.81
CA GLN A 256 30.40 8.74 2.18
C GLN A 256 29.54 8.51 0.93
N ASP A 257 29.78 9.26 -0.15
CA ASP A 257 29.07 9.07 -1.41
C ASP A 257 29.38 7.73 -2.06
N LEU A 258 30.65 7.29 -2.01
CA LEU A 258 31.01 5.97 -2.51
C LEU A 258 30.27 4.86 -1.73
N PHE A 259 30.13 4.99 -0.42
CA PHE A 259 29.37 4.04 0.39
C PHE A 259 27.91 4.02 -0.04
N ALA A 260 27.30 5.19 -0.17
CA ALA A 260 25.90 5.35 -0.57
C ALA A 260 25.65 4.92 -2.05
N PHE A 261 26.69 4.96 -2.90
CA PHE A 261 26.67 4.37 -4.23
C PHE A 261 26.67 2.83 -4.16
N CYS A 262 27.53 2.26 -3.32
CA CYS A 262 27.67 0.81 -3.17
C CYS A 262 26.42 0.13 -2.61
N GLU A 263 25.58 0.84 -1.85
CA GLU A 263 24.32 0.31 -1.31
C GLU A 263 23.33 -0.12 -2.40
N PHE A 264 23.37 0.57 -3.55
CA PHE A 264 22.47 0.33 -4.70
C PHE A 264 23.21 -0.33 -5.88
N TRP A 265 24.39 -0.91 -5.64
CA TRP A 265 25.19 -1.52 -6.70
C TRP A 265 24.51 -2.72 -7.34
N LEU A 266 24.44 -2.74 -8.67
CA LEU A 266 23.69 -3.71 -9.50
C LEU A 266 22.17 -3.64 -9.34
N GLU A 267 21.66 -2.62 -8.66
CA GLU A 267 20.22 -2.36 -8.58
C GLU A 267 19.71 -1.73 -9.89
N ARG A 268 18.41 -1.87 -10.13
CA ARG A 268 17.73 -1.34 -11.31
C ARG A 268 16.70 -0.30 -10.90
N THR A 269 16.66 0.81 -11.63
CA THR A 269 15.73 1.94 -11.42
C THR A 269 14.52 1.89 -12.38
N GLU A 270 14.23 0.73 -12.97
CA GLU A 270 13.45 0.49 -14.21
C GLU A 270 12.24 1.37 -14.57
#